data_AF-A0A5J4R5X4-F1
#
_entry.id   AF-A0A5J4R5X4-F1
#
_cell.length_a   1.000
_cell.length_b   1.000
_cell.length_c   1.000
_cell.angle_alpha   90.00
_cell.angle_beta   90.00
_cell.angle_gamma   90.00
#
_symmetry.space_group_name_H-M   'P 1'
#
loop_
_entity.id
_entity.type
_entity.pdbx_description
1 polymer ?
#
loop_
_entity_poly.entity_id
_entity_poly.type
_entity_poly.pdbx_seq_one_letter_code
_entity_poly.pdbx_strand_id
1 'polypeptide(L)'
;MITITTSLFSDTISFFEGDDDFIGYKIKPLGYEKRNELIDRYHRVNYQFNYTIEEQVILDRVKFSFDQIQTVLGNKLLPSYPIFILSILQNLEETKPINTNQTSYGFCYQSLITYALLKKVSINKDDLDTYVNFLTEFAFNLYETKCDSFSENEFIQFYNNYSKCYIVPSFDEIINKLLLSGLVVNSSDGYYQFCYEYINYYLAARKISQVLHLNRGKDIIKNLCSSLHRQKEANILIFVTHHSKADFLIDEATMTAMLPFEEYLPITLDKEDPYFNLIQNIINQFSLNIIDETRKPIDERRKKLKKRDEAERKIENDKPSRFEDENEDIFQDREIISFQQSLKALEIVGQIIKNGKGSIEKTKLLTMVEELFKTGFRLVSYFGALTNNVKDNWESILIKDVKESDSQADIKNKVNIFFQTKALEFCLVVFSKMIYSLGSKDLRPIYDEAARNLNSPAAKLVSFGIKLYYSKLATDELKKLAEEFSNNKVAFEILKSNVANYVYNNNIEYKQKQVIEDKLKIRFLPTVYNRKNDLK
;
A
#
# COMPACT_ATOMS: atom_id res chain seq x y z
N MET A 1 37.40 15.51 4.35
CA MET A 1 37.26 14.35 3.41
C MET A 1 35.79 14.17 3.01
N ILE A 2 35.46 13.62 1.82
CA ILE A 2 34.07 13.40 1.36
C ILE A 2 33.79 11.90 1.23
N THR A 3 32.78 11.40 1.93
CA THR A 3 32.28 10.01 1.84
C THR A 3 30.82 10.05 1.46
N ILE A 4 30.49 9.20 0.48
CA ILE A 4 29.14 9.02 -0.02
C ILE A 4 28.71 7.61 0.39
N THR A 5 27.63 7.51 1.16
CA THR A 5 27.13 6.22 1.64
C THR A 5 25.63 6.05 1.43
N THR A 6 25.17 4.80 1.35
CA THR A 6 23.76 4.42 1.46
C THR A 6 23.36 4.09 2.91
N SER A 7 24.31 3.83 3.80
CA SER A 7 24.11 3.50 5.23
C SER A 7 24.00 4.74 6.13
N LEU A 8 23.79 4.55 7.43
CA LEU A 8 23.91 5.61 8.43
C LEU A 8 25.39 5.99 8.59
N PHE A 9 25.67 7.28 8.84
CA PHE A 9 27.05 7.76 8.95
C PHE A 9 27.82 7.12 10.11
N SER A 10 27.12 6.74 11.18
CA SER A 10 27.68 6.01 12.33
C SER A 10 28.47 4.77 11.91
N ASP A 11 27.97 4.02 10.93
CA ASP A 11 28.57 2.76 10.46
C ASP A 11 29.78 2.99 9.55
N THR A 12 29.95 4.22 9.03
CA THR A 12 31.06 4.61 8.17
C THR A 12 32.16 5.35 8.91
N ILE A 13 31.85 5.98 10.06
CA ILE A 13 32.84 6.71 10.88
C ILE A 13 33.82 5.74 11.55
N SER A 14 33.38 4.53 11.89
CA SER A 14 34.24 3.49 12.48
C SER A 14 35.40 3.02 11.58
N PHE A 15 35.40 3.36 10.29
CA PHE A 15 36.47 3.02 9.34
C PHE A 15 37.57 4.09 9.24
N PHE A 16 37.41 5.26 9.85
CA PHE A 16 38.36 6.37 9.74
C PHE A 16 38.89 6.75 11.13
N GLU A 17 40.11 6.33 11.44
CA GLU A 17 40.87 6.84 12.59
C GLU A 17 41.51 8.19 12.21
N GLY A 18 40.98 9.32 12.73
CA GLY A 18 41.64 10.63 12.62
C GLY A 18 40.72 11.87 12.72
N ASP A 19 41.27 12.96 13.26
CA ASP A 19 40.66 14.29 13.51
C ASP A 19 40.46 15.16 12.24
N ASP A 20 40.13 14.57 11.08
CA ASP A 20 39.90 15.34 9.85
C ASP A 20 38.43 15.74 9.68
N ASP A 21 38.18 17.04 9.41
CA ASP A 21 36.84 17.55 9.09
C ASP A 21 36.21 16.79 7.91
N PHE A 22 35.07 16.16 8.18
CA PHE A 22 34.41 15.23 7.28
C PHE A 22 33.04 15.74 6.81
N ILE A 23 32.81 15.75 5.49
CA ILE A 23 31.51 16.10 4.90
C ILE A 23 30.88 14.82 4.32
N GLY A 24 29.81 14.38 4.96
CA GLY A 24 29.07 13.19 4.57
C GLY A 24 27.89 13.48 3.64
N TYR A 25 27.78 12.75 2.52
CA TYR A 25 26.56 12.72 1.70
C TYR A 25 25.89 11.34 1.74
N LYS A 26 24.57 11.30 2.01
CA LYS A 26 23.77 10.07 1.96
C LYS A 26 23.00 9.99 0.65
N ILE A 27 23.14 8.86 -0.06
CA ILE A 27 22.33 8.60 -1.25
C ILE A 27 20.89 8.31 -0.82
N LYS A 28 19.98 9.21 -1.19
CA LYS A 28 18.55 9.02 -0.96
C LYS A 28 17.96 8.00 -1.94
N PRO A 29 17.01 7.16 -1.49
CA PRO A 29 16.29 6.25 -2.35
C PRO A 29 15.39 7.01 -3.35
N LEU A 30 15.03 6.38 -4.48
CA LEU A 30 14.24 7.06 -5.53
C LEU A 30 12.83 7.39 -5.02
N GLY A 31 12.35 8.62 -5.22
CA GLY A 31 10.94 8.97 -5.01
C GLY A 31 10.00 8.30 -6.02
N TYR A 32 8.70 8.36 -5.78
CA TYR A 32 7.63 7.85 -6.65
C TYR A 32 7.79 8.27 -8.11
N GLU A 33 8.09 9.54 -8.38
CA GLU A 33 8.28 10.04 -9.76
C GLU A 33 9.46 9.31 -10.44
N LYS A 34 10.60 9.23 -9.76
CA LYS A 34 11.83 8.62 -10.29
C LYS A 34 11.74 7.10 -10.39
N ARG A 35 11.03 6.44 -9.48
CA ARG A 35 10.68 5.01 -9.60
C ARG A 35 9.91 4.75 -10.88
N ASN A 36 8.87 5.55 -11.16
CA ASN A 36 8.07 5.40 -12.37
C ASN A 36 8.89 5.68 -13.64
N GLU A 37 9.77 6.69 -13.61
CA GLU A 37 10.68 6.97 -14.72
C GLU A 37 11.61 5.79 -15.02
N LEU A 38 12.17 5.14 -13.99
CA LEU A 38 13.01 3.95 -14.16
C LEU A 38 12.23 2.79 -14.78
N ILE A 39 11.01 2.53 -14.31
CA ILE A 39 10.14 1.46 -14.81
C ILE A 39 9.71 1.72 -16.25
N ASP A 40 9.34 2.97 -16.58
CA ASP A 40 8.99 3.37 -17.94
C ASP A 40 10.17 3.15 -18.90
N ARG A 41 11.37 3.59 -18.53
CA ARG A 41 12.59 3.35 -19.31
C ARG A 41 12.87 1.86 -19.49
N TYR A 42 12.74 1.06 -18.43
CA TYR A 42 12.96 -0.39 -18.48
C TYR A 42 12.05 -1.06 -19.52
N HIS A 43 10.74 -0.81 -19.45
CA HIS A 43 9.80 -1.34 -20.44
C HIS A 43 10.12 -0.85 -21.85
N ARG A 44 10.38 0.45 -22.05
CA ARG A 44 10.68 1.00 -23.38
C ARG A 44 11.92 0.40 -24.02
N VAL A 45 12.97 0.11 -23.25
CA VAL A 45 14.18 -0.57 -23.73
C VAL A 45 13.86 -2.00 -24.14
N ASN A 46 13.09 -2.74 -23.35
CA ASN A 46 12.70 -4.12 -23.66
C ASN A 46 11.79 -4.23 -24.90
N TYR A 47 11.04 -3.17 -25.24
CA TYR A 47 10.16 -3.12 -26.42
C TYR A 47 10.71 -2.33 -27.61
N GLN A 48 11.96 -1.88 -27.55
CA GLN A 48 12.55 -1.00 -28.57
C GLN A 48 12.57 -1.62 -29.98
N PHE A 49 12.37 -2.93 -30.10
CA PHE A 49 12.32 -3.67 -31.37
C PHE A 49 10.90 -3.91 -31.93
N ASN A 50 9.84 -3.50 -31.24
CA ASN A 50 8.45 -3.71 -31.67
C ASN A 50 7.81 -2.39 -32.13
N TYR A 51 7.93 -2.07 -33.41
CA TYR A 51 7.42 -0.84 -34.05
C TYR A 51 5.88 -0.67 -34.05
N THR A 52 5.11 -1.60 -33.46
CA THR A 52 3.64 -1.66 -33.54
C THR A 52 2.91 -1.62 -32.20
N ILE A 53 3.59 -1.40 -31.08
CA ILE A 53 2.92 -1.37 -29.77
C ILE A 53 2.22 -0.02 -29.55
N GLU A 54 0.91 -0.05 -29.32
CA GLU A 54 0.12 1.13 -28.92
C GLU A 54 0.65 1.73 -27.61
N GLU A 55 0.80 3.06 -27.53
CA GLU A 55 1.30 3.75 -26.33
C GLU A 55 0.52 3.38 -25.06
N GLN A 56 -0.80 3.13 -25.17
CA GLN A 56 -1.62 2.71 -24.04
C GLN A 56 -1.17 1.37 -23.44
N VAL A 57 -0.67 0.43 -24.26
CA VAL A 57 -0.17 -0.86 -23.78
C VAL A 57 1.09 -0.68 -22.94
N ILE A 58 1.96 0.26 -23.30
CA ILE A 58 3.14 0.60 -22.50
C ILE A 58 2.71 1.24 -21.18
N LEU A 59 1.77 2.19 -21.22
CA LEU A 59 1.24 2.82 -20.01
C LEU A 59 0.63 1.81 -19.03
N ASP A 60 -0.14 0.85 -19.54
CA ASP A 60 -0.74 -0.22 -18.74
C ASP A 60 0.33 -1.11 -18.09
N ARG A 61 1.41 -1.45 -18.82
CA ARG A 61 2.53 -2.24 -18.28
C ARG A 61 3.33 -1.48 -17.23
N VAL A 62 3.66 -0.23 -17.51
CA VAL A 62 4.36 0.65 -16.57
C VAL A 62 3.54 0.81 -15.29
N LYS A 63 2.24 1.05 -15.42
CA LYS A 63 1.31 1.12 -14.29
C LYS A 63 1.29 -0.20 -13.50
N PHE A 64 1.13 -1.33 -14.18
CA PHE A 64 1.11 -2.64 -13.55
C PHE A 64 2.40 -2.93 -12.77
N SER A 65 3.57 -2.79 -13.42
CA SER A 65 4.86 -3.00 -12.76
C SER A 65 5.10 -2.01 -11.62
N PHE A 66 4.70 -0.75 -11.79
CA PHE A 66 4.76 0.23 -10.71
C PHE A 66 3.91 -0.19 -9.51
N ASP A 67 2.68 -0.66 -9.72
CA ASP A 67 1.80 -1.08 -8.63
C ASP A 67 2.33 -2.35 -7.93
N GLN A 68 2.92 -3.29 -8.68
CA GLN A 68 3.59 -4.45 -8.09
C GLN A 68 4.79 -4.03 -7.24
N ILE A 69 5.68 -3.20 -7.80
CA ILE A 69 6.87 -2.70 -7.09
C ILE A 69 6.47 -1.84 -5.90
N GLN A 70 5.47 -0.98 -6.05
CA GLN A 70 4.97 -0.17 -4.95
C GLN A 70 4.34 -1.03 -3.87
N THR A 71 3.78 -2.20 -4.18
CA THR A 71 3.34 -3.11 -3.13
C THR A 71 4.52 -3.73 -2.38
N VAL A 72 5.62 -4.05 -3.07
CA VAL A 72 6.86 -4.58 -2.44
C VAL A 72 7.55 -3.49 -1.60
N LEU A 73 7.67 -2.28 -2.13
CA LEU A 73 8.41 -1.16 -1.53
C LEU A 73 7.54 -0.31 -0.59
N GLY A 74 6.22 -0.40 -0.67
CA GLY A 74 5.28 0.66 -0.29
C GLY A 74 5.09 0.93 1.18
N ASN A 75 5.61 0.05 2.04
CA ASN A 75 5.69 0.34 3.48
C ASN A 75 7.07 0.98 3.85
N LYS A 76 7.90 1.36 2.86
CA LYS A 76 9.29 1.87 3.02
C LYS A 76 10.30 0.84 3.55
N LEU A 77 10.09 -0.42 3.20
CA LEU A 77 10.75 -1.58 3.80
C LEU A 77 12.12 -1.89 3.18
N LEU A 78 12.14 -1.87 1.85
CA LEU A 78 13.37 -1.83 1.07
C LEU A 78 13.53 -0.41 0.54
N PRO A 79 14.72 0.19 0.67
CA PRO A 79 14.96 1.47 0.03
C PRO A 79 14.75 1.29 -1.47
N SER A 80 14.07 2.24 -2.10
CA SER A 80 13.81 2.25 -3.54
C SER A 80 15.04 2.61 -4.36
N TYR A 81 16.18 1.97 -4.06
CA TYR A 81 17.37 2.04 -4.88
C TYR A 81 17.16 1.29 -6.20
N PRO A 82 17.81 1.72 -7.30
CA PRO A 82 17.64 1.12 -8.62
C PRO A 82 17.80 -0.40 -8.64
N ILE A 83 18.76 -0.95 -7.88
CA ILE A 83 19.05 -2.39 -7.86
C ILE A 83 17.85 -3.23 -7.41
N PHE A 84 17.10 -2.78 -6.38
CA PHE A 84 15.93 -3.49 -5.89
C PHE A 84 14.78 -3.43 -6.90
N ILE A 85 14.55 -2.25 -7.49
CA ILE A 85 13.50 -2.06 -8.50
C ILE A 85 13.77 -2.92 -9.73
N LEU A 86 15.00 -2.90 -10.25
CA LEU A 86 15.39 -3.68 -11.42
C LEU A 86 15.35 -5.18 -11.15
N SER A 87 15.77 -5.63 -9.95
CA SER A 87 15.66 -7.03 -9.56
C SER A 87 14.20 -7.51 -9.55
N ILE A 88 13.28 -6.69 -9.01
CA ILE A 88 11.84 -7.02 -9.03
C ILE A 88 11.32 -7.06 -10.47
N LEU A 89 11.66 -6.06 -11.29
CA LEU A 89 11.24 -5.99 -12.70
C LEU A 89 11.68 -7.21 -13.50
N GLN A 90 12.96 -7.59 -13.39
CA GLN A 90 13.51 -8.75 -14.08
C GLN A 90 12.76 -10.03 -13.70
N ASN A 91 12.47 -10.22 -12.42
CA ASN A 91 11.70 -11.39 -11.96
C ASN A 91 10.25 -11.39 -12.46
N LEU A 92 9.62 -10.21 -12.54
CA LEU A 92 8.26 -10.09 -13.11
C LEU A 92 8.22 -10.46 -14.61
N GLU A 93 9.35 -10.33 -15.33
CA GLU A 93 9.45 -10.71 -16.75
C GLU A 93 9.92 -12.16 -16.96
N GLU A 94 10.86 -12.65 -16.15
CA GLU A 94 11.44 -14.00 -16.28
C GLU A 94 10.52 -15.12 -15.82
N THR A 95 9.47 -14.81 -15.05
CA THR A 95 8.44 -15.77 -14.60
C THR A 95 7.44 -16.13 -15.71
N LYS A 96 7.93 -16.82 -16.76
CA LYS A 96 7.14 -17.86 -17.46
C LYS A 96 7.18 -19.15 -16.61
N PRO A 97 6.14 -19.99 -16.61
CA PRO A 97 5.67 -20.71 -15.43
C PRO A 97 6.59 -21.86 -15.04
N ILE A 98 7.55 -21.59 -14.17
CA ILE A 98 8.16 -22.61 -13.34
C ILE A 98 7.79 -22.24 -11.90
N ASN A 99 6.71 -22.89 -11.41
CA ASN A 99 6.11 -22.79 -10.07
C ASN A 99 5.23 -21.56 -9.78
N THR A 100 3.97 -21.66 -10.18
CA THR A 100 2.84 -20.72 -9.99
C THR A 100 2.33 -20.59 -8.55
N ASN A 101 3.15 -20.82 -7.51
CA ASN A 101 2.70 -20.79 -6.12
C ASN A 101 3.37 -19.73 -5.23
N GLN A 102 4.37 -19.02 -5.73
CA GLN A 102 5.05 -17.97 -4.97
C GLN A 102 4.56 -16.60 -5.44
N THR A 103 4.20 -15.74 -4.48
CA THR A 103 3.86 -14.35 -4.79
C THR A 103 5.16 -13.64 -5.16
N SER A 104 5.11 -12.65 -6.05
CA SER A 104 6.31 -11.88 -6.46
C SER A 104 7.06 -11.26 -5.26
N TYR A 105 6.38 -11.11 -4.11
CA TYR A 105 6.90 -10.57 -2.84
C TYR A 105 7.97 -11.47 -2.21
N GLY A 106 7.62 -12.70 -1.82
CA GLY A 106 8.53 -13.55 -1.08
C GLY A 106 9.65 -14.12 -1.94
N PHE A 107 9.40 -14.28 -3.25
CA PHE A 107 10.47 -14.60 -4.21
C PHE A 107 11.56 -13.53 -4.20
N CYS A 108 11.22 -12.24 -4.19
CA CYS A 108 12.22 -11.16 -4.18
C CYS A 108 13.15 -11.24 -2.95
N TYR A 109 12.59 -11.42 -1.74
CA TYR A 109 13.40 -11.53 -0.53
C TYR A 109 14.24 -12.81 -0.53
N GLN A 110 13.67 -13.93 -0.99
CA GLN A 110 14.42 -15.16 -1.18
C GLN A 110 15.59 -14.97 -2.15
N SER A 111 15.38 -14.29 -3.28
CA SER A 111 16.42 -14.00 -4.27
C SER A 111 17.51 -13.10 -3.69
N LEU A 112 17.17 -12.08 -2.91
CA LEU A 112 18.14 -11.19 -2.27
C LEU A 112 19.02 -11.93 -1.25
N ILE A 113 18.40 -12.76 -0.40
CA ILE A 113 19.12 -13.60 0.56
C ILE A 113 20.03 -14.60 -0.18
N THR A 114 19.50 -15.25 -1.21
CA THR A 114 20.24 -16.21 -2.03
C THR A 114 21.41 -15.54 -2.75
N TYR A 115 21.21 -14.34 -3.30
CA TYR A 115 22.27 -13.56 -3.94
C TYR A 115 23.36 -13.17 -2.94
N ALA A 116 22.99 -12.68 -1.75
CA ALA A 116 23.96 -12.31 -0.72
C ALA A 116 24.82 -13.52 -0.31
N LEU A 117 24.23 -14.69 -0.10
CA LEU A 117 24.95 -15.89 0.33
C LEU A 117 25.80 -16.50 -0.80
N LEU A 118 25.25 -16.65 -2.02
CA LEU A 118 25.95 -17.32 -3.11
C LEU A 118 26.93 -16.43 -3.87
N LYS A 119 26.65 -15.13 -4.01
CA LYS A 119 27.45 -14.23 -4.88
C LYS A 119 28.43 -13.35 -4.11
N LYS A 120 28.08 -12.87 -2.91
CA LYS A 120 29.02 -12.08 -2.10
C LYS A 120 29.94 -12.96 -1.28
N VAL A 121 29.38 -13.98 -0.62
CA VAL A 121 30.14 -14.85 0.28
C VAL A 121 30.71 -16.08 -0.43
N SER A 122 30.17 -16.44 -1.60
CA SER A 122 30.57 -17.63 -2.37
C SER A 122 30.37 -18.95 -1.61
N ILE A 123 29.28 -19.06 -0.86
CA ILE A 123 28.87 -20.30 -0.18
C ILE A 123 28.53 -21.37 -1.23
N ASN A 124 28.86 -22.64 -0.95
CA ASN A 124 28.46 -23.76 -1.79
C ASN A 124 26.93 -23.85 -1.87
N LYS A 125 26.40 -24.16 -3.04
CA LYS A 125 24.94 -24.27 -3.23
C LYS A 125 24.30 -25.28 -2.27
N ASP A 126 25.02 -26.35 -1.95
CA ASP A 126 24.54 -27.41 -1.06
C ASP A 126 24.40 -26.95 0.39
N ASP A 127 25.13 -25.91 0.81
CA ASP A 127 25.06 -25.36 2.17
C ASP A 127 24.02 -24.24 2.31
N LEU A 128 23.42 -23.78 1.21
CA LEU A 128 22.51 -22.63 1.19
C LEU A 128 21.36 -22.78 2.21
N ASP A 129 20.74 -23.96 2.25
CA ASP A 129 19.63 -24.24 3.16
C ASP A 129 20.06 -24.19 4.62
N THR A 130 21.29 -24.59 4.95
CA THR A 130 21.85 -24.52 6.30
C THR A 130 21.93 -23.06 6.78
N TYR A 131 22.49 -22.17 5.97
CA TYR A 131 22.59 -20.74 6.33
C TYR A 131 21.22 -20.08 6.39
N VAL A 132 20.33 -20.40 5.46
CA VAL A 132 18.99 -19.83 5.44
C VAL A 132 18.18 -20.32 6.65
N ASN A 133 18.33 -21.58 7.08
CA ASN A 133 17.68 -22.09 8.29
C ASN A 133 18.23 -21.44 9.55
N PHE A 134 19.55 -21.25 9.65
CA PHE A 134 20.15 -20.53 10.78
C PHE A 134 19.60 -19.11 10.90
N LEU A 135 19.55 -18.37 9.79
CA LEU A 135 18.95 -17.04 9.73
C LEU A 135 17.44 -17.05 10.09
N THR A 136 16.73 -18.10 9.71
CA THR A 136 15.30 -18.29 10.01
C THR A 136 15.06 -18.47 11.51
N GLU A 137 15.84 -19.32 12.18
CA GLU A 137 15.75 -19.50 13.63
C GLU A 137 16.22 -18.26 14.39
N PHE A 138 17.25 -17.56 13.90
CA PHE A 138 17.73 -16.32 14.52
C PHE A 138 16.66 -15.23 14.49
N ALA A 139 16.05 -15.00 13.32
CA ALA A 139 14.94 -14.05 13.15
C ALA A 139 13.75 -14.37 14.05
N PHE A 140 13.41 -15.66 14.17
CA PHE A 140 12.32 -16.09 15.04
C PHE A 140 12.65 -15.87 16.53
N ASN A 141 13.88 -16.13 16.96
CA ASN A 141 14.28 -15.92 18.34
C ASN A 141 14.20 -14.43 18.73
N LEU A 142 14.66 -13.52 17.86
CA LEU A 142 14.48 -12.07 18.03
C LEU A 142 13.00 -11.69 18.19
N TYR A 143 12.12 -12.28 17.37
CA TYR A 143 10.67 -12.06 17.48
C TYR A 143 10.12 -12.53 18.83
N GLU A 144 10.52 -13.71 19.31
CA GLU A 144 10.01 -14.27 20.56
C GLU A 144 10.51 -13.55 21.82
N THR A 145 11.77 -13.11 21.81
CA THR A 145 12.32 -12.31 22.91
C THR A 145 11.86 -10.85 22.88
N LYS A 146 11.16 -10.44 21.80
CA LYS A 146 10.80 -9.04 21.51
C LYS A 146 12.02 -8.12 21.49
N CYS A 147 13.13 -8.60 20.94
CA CYS A 147 14.37 -7.85 20.75
C CYS A 147 14.61 -7.61 19.27
N ASP A 148 15.29 -6.53 18.92
CA ASP A 148 15.71 -6.26 17.53
C ASP A 148 17.17 -6.63 17.26
N SER A 149 17.96 -6.80 18.32
CA SER A 149 19.37 -7.17 18.27
C SER A 149 19.75 -8.04 19.46
N PHE A 150 20.85 -8.78 19.33
CA PHE A 150 21.46 -9.57 20.40
C PHE A 150 22.88 -9.07 20.67
N SER A 151 23.23 -8.90 21.94
CA SER A 151 24.63 -8.79 22.34
C SER A 151 25.43 -10.04 21.92
N GLU A 152 26.76 -9.93 21.89
CA GLU A 152 27.63 -11.08 21.58
C GLU A 152 27.34 -12.31 22.46
N ASN A 153 27.10 -12.10 23.76
CA ASN A 153 26.77 -13.18 24.68
C ASN A 153 25.43 -13.86 24.33
N GLU A 154 24.40 -13.08 24.02
CA GLU A 154 23.08 -13.60 23.62
C GLU A 154 23.17 -14.35 22.29
N PHE A 155 23.97 -13.85 21.34
CA PHE A 155 24.19 -14.49 20.06
C PHE A 155 24.94 -15.84 20.20
N ILE A 156 25.96 -15.90 21.06
CA ILE A 156 26.66 -17.15 21.42
C ILE A 156 25.69 -18.14 22.09
N GLN A 157 24.86 -17.68 23.02
CA GLN A 157 23.84 -18.53 23.66
C GLN A 157 22.84 -19.09 22.65
N PHE A 158 22.38 -18.26 21.71
CA PHE A 158 21.53 -18.70 20.61
C PHE A 158 22.22 -19.77 19.75
N TYR A 159 23.47 -19.53 19.33
CA TYR A 159 24.23 -20.50 18.54
C TYR A 159 24.40 -21.84 19.28
N ASN A 160 24.73 -21.81 20.58
CA ASN A 160 24.87 -23.00 21.40
C ASN A 160 23.56 -23.78 21.55
N ASN A 161 22.42 -23.10 21.52
CA ASN A 161 21.11 -23.75 21.52
C ASN A 161 20.72 -24.31 20.15
N TYR A 162 21.03 -23.59 19.07
CA TYR A 162 20.79 -24.03 17.68
C TYR A 162 21.63 -25.28 17.33
N SER A 163 22.92 -25.28 17.66
CA SER A 163 23.86 -26.37 17.36
C SER A 163 23.55 -27.69 18.07
N LYS A 164 22.74 -27.68 19.15
CA LYS A 164 22.20 -28.90 19.78
C LYS A 164 21.15 -29.60 18.92
N CYS A 165 20.44 -28.84 18.08
CA CYS A 165 19.30 -29.33 17.30
C CYS A 165 19.64 -29.53 15.82
N TYR A 166 20.62 -28.79 15.29
CA TYR A 166 20.94 -28.75 13.86
C TYR A 166 22.43 -28.81 13.59
N ILE A 167 22.80 -29.38 12.44
CA ILE A 167 24.17 -29.34 11.93
C ILE A 167 24.46 -27.92 11.43
N VAL A 168 25.54 -27.31 11.93
CA VAL A 168 25.92 -25.93 11.63
C VAL A 168 27.45 -25.82 11.59
N PRO A 169 28.01 -24.95 10.73
CA PRO A 169 29.43 -24.60 10.77
C PRO A 169 29.84 -24.00 12.13
N SER A 170 31.15 -23.88 12.37
CA SER A 170 31.65 -23.26 13.60
C SER A 170 31.13 -21.84 13.78
N PHE A 171 31.08 -21.37 15.04
CA PHE A 171 30.63 -20.03 15.37
C PHE A 171 31.37 -18.95 14.55
N ASP A 172 32.70 -19.05 14.48
CA ASP A 172 33.54 -18.12 13.73
C ASP A 172 33.23 -18.16 12.22
N GLU A 173 33.00 -19.35 11.67
CA GLU A 173 32.70 -19.47 10.24
C GLU A 173 31.34 -18.86 9.90
N ILE A 174 30.31 -19.16 10.70
CA ILE A 174 28.96 -18.67 10.42
C ILE A 174 28.89 -17.16 10.60
N ILE A 175 29.46 -16.61 11.67
CA ILE A 175 29.39 -15.18 11.95
C ILE A 175 30.14 -14.38 10.89
N ASN A 176 31.34 -14.82 10.49
CA ASN A 176 32.11 -14.17 9.43
C ASN A 176 31.34 -14.17 8.10
N LYS A 177 30.75 -15.31 7.71
CA LYS A 177 29.96 -15.40 6.48
C LYS A 177 28.70 -14.52 6.52
N LEU A 178 28.02 -14.46 7.66
CA LEU A 178 26.83 -13.61 7.82
C LEU A 178 27.18 -12.11 7.77
N LEU A 179 28.27 -11.68 8.41
CA LEU A 179 28.76 -10.30 8.34
C LEU A 179 29.20 -9.94 6.91
N LEU A 180 29.97 -10.81 6.24
CA LEU A 180 30.40 -10.59 4.85
C LEU A 180 29.22 -10.53 3.86
N SER A 181 28.14 -11.26 4.13
CA SER A 181 26.94 -11.20 3.28
C SER A 181 26.25 -9.83 3.33
N GLY A 182 26.43 -9.09 4.43
CA GLY A 182 25.68 -7.88 4.75
C GLY A 182 24.22 -8.13 5.12
N LEU A 183 23.84 -9.38 5.44
CA LEU A 183 22.51 -9.71 5.96
C LEU A 183 22.40 -9.40 7.45
N VAL A 184 23.49 -9.63 8.20
CA VAL A 184 23.64 -9.30 9.61
C VAL A 184 24.77 -8.27 9.73
N VAL A 185 24.62 -7.32 10.65
CA VAL A 185 25.63 -6.33 11.00
C VAL A 185 25.90 -6.39 12.50
N ASN A 186 27.11 -6.02 12.89
CA ASN A 186 27.47 -5.77 14.27
C ASN A 186 27.50 -4.25 14.47
N SER A 187 26.66 -3.73 15.37
CA SER A 187 26.64 -2.31 15.72
C SER A 187 27.95 -1.90 16.41
N SER A 188 28.23 -0.60 16.49
CA SER A 188 29.38 -0.07 17.23
C SER A 188 29.42 -0.53 18.69
N ASP A 189 28.27 -0.90 19.25
CA ASP A 189 28.08 -1.26 20.66
C ASP A 189 28.14 -2.78 20.89
N GLY A 190 28.50 -3.57 19.89
CA GLY A 190 28.68 -5.03 20.02
C GLY A 190 27.38 -5.85 19.89
N TYR A 191 26.36 -5.31 19.23
CA TYR A 191 25.07 -6.00 19.02
C TYR A 191 24.92 -6.49 17.58
N TYR A 192 24.55 -7.76 17.43
CA TYR A 192 24.22 -8.42 16.18
C TYR A 192 22.75 -8.21 15.82
N GLN A 193 22.51 -7.65 14.65
CA GLN A 193 21.16 -7.40 14.13
C GLN A 193 21.09 -7.56 12.62
N PHE A 194 19.89 -7.75 12.08
CA PHE A 194 19.71 -7.74 10.63
C PHE A 194 19.98 -6.36 10.04
N CYS A 195 20.73 -6.29 8.95
CA CYS A 195 20.98 -5.03 8.23
C CYS A 195 19.68 -4.38 7.74
N TYR A 196 18.69 -5.21 7.41
CA TYR A 196 17.36 -4.80 7.01
C TYR A 196 16.31 -5.53 7.86
N GLU A 197 15.51 -4.79 8.63
CA GLU A 197 14.40 -5.32 9.47
C GLU A 197 13.47 -6.27 8.71
N TYR A 198 13.30 -6.09 7.41
CA TYR A 198 12.36 -6.89 6.61
C TYR A 198 12.90 -8.25 6.22
N ILE A 199 14.22 -8.39 6.16
CA ILE A 199 14.84 -9.72 6.07
C ILE A 199 14.53 -10.47 7.37
N ASN A 200 14.60 -9.80 8.52
CA ASN A 200 14.15 -10.35 9.80
C ASN A 200 12.65 -10.76 9.72
N TYR A 201 11.75 -9.85 9.34
CA TYR A 201 10.31 -10.15 9.29
C TYR A 201 9.95 -11.26 8.31
N TYR A 202 10.59 -11.32 7.14
CA TYR A 202 10.41 -12.38 6.15
C TYR A 202 10.83 -13.74 6.72
N LEU A 203 12.00 -13.80 7.36
CA LEU A 203 12.54 -15.03 7.96
C LEU A 203 11.74 -15.46 9.19
N ALA A 204 11.34 -14.53 10.06
CA ALA A 204 10.45 -14.81 11.19
C ALA A 204 9.11 -15.37 10.71
N ALA A 205 8.50 -14.75 9.70
CA ALA A 205 7.27 -15.25 9.08
C ALA A 205 7.42 -16.64 8.47
N ARG A 206 8.58 -16.94 7.86
CA ARG A 206 8.90 -18.30 7.39
C ARG A 206 8.86 -19.30 8.55
N LYS A 207 9.47 -19.00 9.70
CA LYS A 207 9.40 -19.90 10.87
C LYS A 207 7.98 -20.04 11.42
N ILE A 208 7.25 -18.93 11.54
CA ILE A 208 5.85 -18.92 12.01
C ILE A 208 4.97 -19.83 11.11
N SER A 209 5.17 -19.77 9.79
CA SER A 209 4.44 -20.61 8.85
C SER A 209 4.70 -22.12 9.05
N GLN A 210 5.91 -22.50 9.46
CA GLN A 210 6.28 -23.90 9.71
C GLN A 210 5.62 -24.44 10.99
N VAL A 211 5.38 -23.59 11.99
CA VAL A 211 4.78 -23.98 13.29
C VAL A 211 3.27 -23.74 13.34
N LEU A 212 2.64 -23.28 12.26
CA LEU A 212 1.23 -22.89 12.22
C LEU A 212 0.24 -24.04 12.51
N HIS A 213 0.68 -25.28 12.29
CA HIS A 213 -0.10 -26.48 12.63
C HIS A 213 -0.18 -26.75 14.15
N LEU A 214 0.72 -26.14 14.93
CA LEU A 214 0.76 -26.23 16.40
C LEU A 214 -0.04 -25.10 17.05
N ASN A 215 -0.51 -25.32 18.28
CA ASN A 215 -1.24 -24.29 19.04
C ASN A 215 -0.42 -23.00 19.22
N ARG A 216 0.88 -23.13 19.51
CA ARG A 216 1.81 -21.98 19.58
C ARG A 216 1.79 -21.13 18.32
N GLY A 217 1.82 -21.75 17.14
CA GLY A 217 1.76 -21.02 15.86
C GLY A 217 0.43 -20.30 15.68
N LYS A 218 -0.68 -20.92 16.06
CA LYS A 218 -2.01 -20.30 16.02
C LYS A 218 -2.11 -19.09 16.97
N ASP A 219 -1.57 -19.19 18.18
CA ASP A 219 -1.55 -18.09 19.14
C ASP A 219 -0.71 -16.90 18.65
N ILE A 220 0.42 -17.17 17.98
CA ILE A 220 1.22 -16.12 17.33
C ILE A 220 0.40 -15.39 16.26
N ILE A 221 -0.35 -16.09 15.41
CA ILE A 221 -1.20 -15.44 14.39
C ILE A 221 -2.28 -14.58 15.03
N LYS A 222 -2.96 -15.06 16.07
CA LYS A 222 -3.95 -14.25 16.81
C LYS A 222 -3.34 -12.95 17.33
N ASN A 223 -2.13 -13.04 17.90
CA ASN A 223 -1.42 -11.85 18.39
C ASN A 223 -1.09 -10.88 17.24
N LEU A 224 -0.51 -11.38 16.14
CA LEU A 224 -0.22 -10.56 14.94
C LEU A 224 -1.47 -9.87 14.39
N CYS A 225 -2.60 -10.58 14.35
CA CYS A 225 -3.90 -10.08 13.94
C CYS A 225 -4.45 -9.01 14.91
N SER A 226 -4.36 -9.23 16.22
CA SER A 226 -4.82 -8.27 17.24
C SER A 226 -3.97 -6.98 17.28
N SER A 227 -2.72 -7.04 16.83
CA SER A 227 -1.76 -5.92 16.82
C SER A 227 -1.55 -5.35 15.42
N LEU A 228 -2.55 -5.44 14.53
CA LEU A 228 -2.44 -5.04 13.12
C LEU A 228 -2.12 -3.57 12.89
N HIS A 229 -2.41 -2.70 13.86
CA HIS A 229 -2.08 -1.27 13.82
C HIS A 229 -0.56 -1.05 13.85
N ARG A 230 0.20 -1.97 14.47
CA ARG A 230 1.65 -1.89 14.57
C ARG A 230 2.33 -2.35 13.28
N GLN A 231 3.37 -1.63 12.88
CA GLN A 231 4.05 -1.85 11.61
C GLN A 231 4.78 -3.21 11.54
N LYS A 232 5.46 -3.63 12.61
CA LYS A 232 6.22 -4.90 12.66
C LYS A 232 5.28 -6.09 12.46
N GLU A 233 4.21 -6.16 13.24
CA GLU A 233 3.21 -7.23 13.22
C GLU A 233 2.47 -7.28 11.88
N ALA A 234 2.03 -6.13 11.36
CA ALA A 234 1.43 -6.02 10.03
C ALA A 234 2.33 -6.60 8.92
N ASN A 235 3.63 -6.29 8.94
CA ASN A 235 4.56 -6.75 7.93
C ASN A 235 4.89 -8.24 8.07
N ILE A 236 5.06 -8.74 9.29
CA ILE A 236 5.24 -10.19 9.54
C ILE A 236 4.00 -10.94 9.02
N LEU A 237 2.79 -10.46 9.30
CA LEU A 237 1.56 -11.10 8.83
C LEU A 237 1.48 -11.14 7.31
N ILE A 238 1.86 -10.06 6.60
CA ILE A 238 1.97 -10.06 5.13
C ILE A 238 2.89 -11.20 4.66
N PHE A 239 4.06 -11.37 5.26
CA PHE A 239 4.98 -12.45 4.87
C PHE A 239 4.48 -13.84 5.25
N VAL A 240 3.77 -14.00 6.37
CA VAL A 240 3.18 -15.29 6.74
C VAL A 240 2.20 -15.74 5.66
N THR A 241 1.42 -14.82 5.11
CA THR A 241 0.43 -15.12 4.05
C THR A 241 1.07 -15.50 2.71
N HIS A 242 2.38 -15.21 2.54
CA HIS A 242 3.16 -15.72 1.43
C HIS A 242 3.59 -17.17 1.67
N HIS A 243 4.02 -17.50 2.89
CA HIS A 243 4.56 -18.82 3.22
C HIS A 243 3.48 -19.86 3.54
N SER A 244 2.30 -19.42 3.99
CA SER A 244 1.20 -20.29 4.38
C SER A 244 -0.15 -19.80 3.85
N LYS A 245 -1.01 -20.76 3.56
CA LYS A 245 -2.40 -20.58 3.12
C LYS A 245 -3.37 -21.34 4.02
N ALA A 246 -2.96 -21.63 5.26
CA ALA A 246 -3.81 -22.38 6.19
C ALA A 246 -5.14 -21.65 6.42
N ASP A 247 -6.24 -22.40 6.42
CA ASP A 247 -7.58 -21.84 6.63
C ASP A 247 -7.66 -20.97 7.90
N PHE A 248 -7.01 -21.41 8.99
CA PHE A 248 -6.96 -20.63 10.23
C PHE A 248 -6.41 -19.21 10.05
N LEU A 249 -5.36 -19.03 9.25
CA LEU A 249 -4.80 -17.70 8.97
C LEU A 249 -5.80 -16.83 8.21
N ILE A 250 -6.51 -17.43 7.25
CA ILE A 250 -7.51 -16.75 6.43
C ILE A 250 -8.70 -16.33 7.31
N ASP A 251 -9.18 -17.23 8.15
CA ASP A 251 -10.32 -16.99 9.04
C ASP A 251 -9.97 -15.89 10.07
N GLU A 252 -8.80 -15.97 10.72
CA GLU A 252 -8.36 -14.97 11.71
C GLU A 252 -8.13 -13.59 11.06
N ALA A 253 -7.50 -13.54 9.88
CA ALA A 253 -7.32 -12.28 9.16
C ALA A 253 -8.67 -11.67 8.71
N THR A 254 -9.64 -12.51 8.34
CA THR A 254 -11.00 -12.06 7.99
C THR A 254 -11.71 -11.51 9.22
N MET A 255 -11.66 -12.20 10.35
CA MET A 255 -12.23 -11.73 11.62
C MET A 255 -11.62 -10.39 12.03
N THR A 256 -10.30 -10.25 11.91
CA THR A 256 -9.59 -9.00 12.21
C THR A 256 -10.10 -7.83 11.38
N ALA A 257 -10.45 -8.06 10.12
CA ALA A 257 -11.02 -7.01 9.26
C ALA A 257 -12.43 -6.58 9.67
N MET A 258 -13.18 -7.44 10.37
CA MET A 258 -14.56 -7.16 10.79
C MET A 258 -14.63 -6.25 12.02
N LEU A 259 -13.61 -6.28 12.89
CA LEU A 259 -13.60 -5.59 14.20
C LEU A 259 -13.62 -4.05 14.12
N PRO A 260 -12.88 -3.38 13.23
CA PRO A 260 -12.81 -1.93 13.23
C PRO A 260 -14.17 -1.29 12.93
N PHE A 261 -14.61 -0.41 13.82
CA PHE A 261 -15.87 0.33 13.70
C PHE A 261 -17.09 -0.57 13.52
N GLU A 262 -17.09 -1.77 14.12
CA GLU A 262 -18.18 -2.75 14.01
C GLU A 262 -19.54 -2.23 14.49
N GLU A 263 -19.54 -1.24 15.37
CA GLU A 263 -20.70 -0.52 15.89
C GLU A 263 -21.37 0.39 14.84
N TYR A 264 -20.66 0.75 13.77
CA TYR A 264 -21.20 1.55 12.68
C TYR A 264 -21.82 0.68 11.59
N LEU A 265 -22.92 1.16 11.01
CA LEU A 265 -23.49 0.57 9.82
C LEU A 265 -22.65 0.96 8.59
N PRO A 266 -22.33 0.01 7.69
CA PRO A 266 -21.69 0.32 6.41
C PRO A 266 -22.51 1.34 5.61
N ILE A 267 -21.87 2.39 5.09
CA ILE A 267 -22.53 3.28 4.13
C ILE A 267 -22.99 2.52 2.88
N THR A 268 -24.15 2.91 2.38
CA THR A 268 -24.78 2.44 1.16
C THR A 268 -24.71 3.50 0.06
N LEU A 269 -24.70 4.79 0.43
CA LEU A 269 -24.94 5.94 -0.45
C LEU A 269 -26.32 5.93 -1.14
N ASP A 270 -27.28 5.17 -0.59
CA ASP A 270 -28.68 5.36 -0.92
C ASP A 270 -29.19 6.70 -0.39
N LYS A 271 -30.31 7.18 -0.91
CA LYS A 271 -30.85 8.51 -0.53
C LYS A 271 -31.21 8.63 0.95
N GLU A 272 -31.59 7.50 1.56
CA GLU A 272 -31.94 7.42 2.98
C GLU A 272 -30.69 7.29 3.88
N ASP A 273 -29.50 7.14 3.31
CA ASP A 273 -28.25 7.03 4.05
C ASP A 273 -27.91 8.37 4.75
N PRO A 274 -27.62 8.38 6.05
CA PRO A 274 -27.17 9.60 6.74
C PRO A 274 -25.96 10.28 6.07
N TYR A 275 -25.03 9.48 5.53
CA TYR A 275 -23.85 9.98 4.85
C TYR A 275 -24.19 10.64 3.49
N PHE A 276 -25.22 10.16 2.79
CA PHE A 276 -25.72 10.81 1.58
C PHE A 276 -26.15 12.25 1.88
N ASN A 277 -26.89 12.45 2.98
CA ASN A 277 -27.35 13.77 3.40
C ASN A 277 -26.21 14.72 3.77
N LEU A 278 -25.10 14.19 4.28
CA LEU A 278 -23.91 14.96 4.58
C LEU A 278 -23.32 15.59 3.30
N ILE A 279 -23.26 14.86 2.18
CA ILE A 279 -22.55 15.32 0.97
C ILE A 279 -23.44 15.80 -0.18
N GLN A 280 -24.77 15.60 -0.14
CA GLN A 280 -25.65 15.98 -1.25
C GLN A 280 -25.60 17.48 -1.61
N ASN A 281 -25.44 18.37 -0.62
CA ASN A 281 -25.51 19.81 -0.84
C ASN A 281 -24.27 20.32 -1.59
N ILE A 282 -23.07 19.85 -1.22
CA ILE A 282 -21.83 20.24 -1.91
C ILE A 282 -21.84 19.75 -3.36
N ILE A 283 -22.42 18.58 -3.64
CA ILE A 283 -22.57 18.03 -4.98
C ILE A 283 -23.52 18.86 -5.86
N ASN A 284 -24.59 19.41 -5.27
CA ASN A 284 -25.46 20.33 -6.00
C ASN A 284 -24.74 21.65 -6.38
N GLN A 285 -23.72 22.05 -5.62
CA GLN A 285 -22.92 23.27 -5.89
C GLN A 285 -21.76 23.00 -6.85
N PHE A 286 -21.07 21.87 -6.69
CA PHE A 286 -19.90 21.47 -7.47
C PHE A 286 -20.20 20.14 -8.16
N SER A 287 -20.70 20.21 -9.40
CA SER A 287 -20.88 19.04 -10.26
C SER A 287 -19.78 18.98 -11.31
N LEU A 288 -19.20 17.79 -11.49
CA LEU A 288 -18.20 17.55 -12.53
C LEU A 288 -18.91 17.47 -13.88
N ASN A 289 -18.83 18.54 -14.66
CA ASN A 289 -19.48 18.63 -15.97
C ASN A 289 -18.48 18.76 -17.11
N ILE A 290 -17.18 18.82 -16.80
CA ILE A 290 -16.12 19.13 -17.76
C ILE A 290 -14.93 18.20 -17.53
N ILE A 291 -14.40 17.67 -18.62
CA ILE A 291 -13.08 17.01 -18.66
C ILE A 291 -12.17 17.83 -19.58
N ASP A 292 -10.99 18.15 -19.07
CA ASP A 292 -9.95 18.87 -19.81
C ASP A 292 -9.17 17.88 -20.69
N GLU A 293 -9.43 17.93 -22.01
CA GLU A 293 -8.82 17.01 -22.98
C GLU A 293 -7.34 17.33 -23.25
N THR A 294 -6.86 18.50 -22.85
CA THR A 294 -5.46 18.90 -23.04
C THR A 294 -4.50 18.12 -22.15
N ARG A 295 -5.01 17.46 -21.11
CA ARG A 295 -4.25 16.68 -20.15
C ARG A 295 -3.79 15.36 -20.76
N LYS A 296 -2.48 15.20 -20.87
CA LYS A 296 -1.87 13.94 -21.31
C LYS A 296 -1.77 12.97 -20.14
N PRO A 297 -2.11 11.68 -20.31
CA PRO A 297 -2.03 10.67 -19.25
C PRO A 297 -0.67 10.58 -18.56
N ILE A 298 0.42 10.70 -19.32
CA ILE A 298 1.79 10.67 -18.80
C ILE A 298 2.04 11.84 -17.83
N ASP A 299 1.61 13.05 -18.19
CA ASP A 299 1.83 14.26 -17.40
C ASP A 299 0.99 14.24 -16.12
N GLU A 300 -0.27 13.79 -16.20
CA GLU A 300 -1.15 13.63 -15.03
C GLU A 300 -0.60 12.57 -14.05
N ARG A 301 -0.13 11.43 -14.57
CA ARG A 301 0.54 10.42 -13.75
C ARG A 301 1.77 11.01 -13.06
N ARG A 302 2.64 11.70 -13.80
CA ARG A 302 3.84 12.36 -13.26
C ARG A 302 3.49 13.35 -12.16
N LYS A 303 2.49 14.21 -12.38
CA LYS A 303 1.98 15.19 -11.41
C LYS A 303 1.46 14.51 -10.13
N LYS A 304 0.71 13.41 -10.26
CA LYS A 304 0.21 12.64 -9.11
C LYS A 304 1.35 12.03 -8.29
N LEU A 305 2.37 11.48 -8.95
CA LEU A 305 3.54 10.91 -8.28
C LEU A 305 4.39 11.97 -7.59
N LYS A 306 4.60 13.12 -8.24
CA LYS A 306 5.32 14.25 -7.64
C LYS A 306 4.63 14.79 -6.39
N LYS A 307 3.29 14.89 -6.40
CA LYS A 307 2.52 15.25 -5.18
C LYS A 307 2.74 14.26 -4.04
N ARG A 308 2.90 12.96 -4.34
CA ARG A 308 3.22 11.95 -3.31
C ARG A 308 4.63 12.13 -2.77
N ASP A 309 5.61 12.41 -3.63
CA ASP A 309 6.98 12.74 -3.21
C ASP A 309 7.01 13.97 -2.30
N GLU A 310 6.26 15.02 -2.64
CA GLU A 310 6.15 16.24 -1.81
C GLU A 310 5.50 15.96 -0.45
N ALA A 311 4.44 15.15 -0.41
CA ALA A 311 3.79 14.76 0.84
C ALA A 311 4.73 13.91 1.73
N GLU A 312 5.46 12.96 1.13
CA GLU A 312 6.40 12.11 1.86
C GLU A 312 7.57 12.91 2.45
N ARG A 313 8.09 13.89 1.71
CA ARG A 313 9.16 14.78 2.21
C ARG A 313 8.71 15.65 3.38
N LYS A 314 7.46 16.12 3.38
CA LYS A 314 6.92 16.89 4.52
C LYS A 314 6.88 16.01 5.77
N ILE A 315 6.36 14.80 5.65
CA ILE A 315 6.32 13.82 6.75
C ILE A 315 7.73 13.51 7.26
N GLU A 316 8.71 13.32 6.38
CA GLU A 316 10.09 13.03 6.79
C GLU A 316 10.78 14.22 7.47
N ASN A 317 10.48 15.45 7.06
CA ASN A 317 11.05 16.65 7.67
C ASN A 317 10.43 16.98 9.03
N ASP A 318 9.17 16.58 9.26
CA ASP A 318 8.43 16.83 10.51
C ASP A 318 8.63 15.71 11.55
N LYS A 319 9.38 14.64 11.22
CA LYS A 319 9.72 13.58 12.19
C LYS A 319 10.82 14.06 13.14
N PRO A 320 10.61 14.10 14.46
CA PRO A 320 11.71 14.21 15.40
C PRO A 320 12.66 13.01 15.21
N SER A 321 13.95 13.25 15.41
CA SER A 321 15.02 12.25 15.27
C SER A 321 14.67 10.95 16.00
N ARG A 322 14.51 9.87 15.23
CA ARG A 322 14.23 8.48 15.63
C ARG A 322 14.84 8.11 16.99
N PHE A 323 13.98 7.83 17.97
CA PHE A 323 14.09 6.81 19.01
C PHE A 323 12.79 6.82 19.84
N GLU A 324 11.64 6.55 19.23
CA GLU A 324 10.36 6.40 19.95
C GLU A 324 9.32 5.87 18.96
N ASP A 325 9.22 4.56 18.76
CA ASP A 325 8.13 3.95 17.98
C ASP A 325 7.64 2.61 18.58
N GLU A 326 8.19 2.15 19.71
CA GLU A 326 7.82 0.84 20.29
C GLU A 326 6.87 0.90 21.49
N ASN A 327 6.61 2.10 22.04
CA ASN A 327 5.75 2.28 23.23
C ASN A 327 4.57 3.25 22.99
N GLU A 328 4.08 3.40 21.75
CA GLU A 328 2.94 4.30 21.47
C GLU A 328 1.58 3.78 21.99
N ASP A 329 1.48 2.51 22.41
CA ASP A 329 0.20 1.94 22.88
C ASP A 329 -0.27 2.52 24.23
N ILE A 330 0.57 3.26 24.97
CA ILE A 330 0.21 3.69 26.33
C ILE A 330 -0.81 4.86 26.29
N PHE A 331 -1.00 5.55 25.16
CA PHE A 331 -1.88 6.73 25.06
C PHE A 331 -2.69 6.89 23.76
N GLN A 332 -2.76 5.89 22.87
CA GLN A 332 -3.56 6.04 21.64
C GLN A 332 -5.06 5.79 21.90
N ASP A 333 -5.90 6.75 21.52
CA ASP A 333 -7.36 6.61 21.58
C ASP A 333 -7.83 5.40 20.75
N ARG A 334 -8.81 4.65 21.28
CA ARG A 334 -9.40 3.46 20.62
C ARG A 334 -9.83 3.74 19.17
N GLU A 335 -10.29 4.95 18.90
CA GLU A 335 -10.70 5.41 17.57
C GLU A 335 -9.52 5.51 16.59
N ILE A 336 -8.34 5.96 17.05
CA ILE A 336 -7.11 6.03 16.24
C ILE A 336 -6.63 4.62 15.90
N ILE A 337 -6.64 3.72 16.88
CA ILE A 337 -6.29 2.31 16.68
C ILE A 337 -7.25 1.68 15.66
N SER A 338 -8.56 1.87 15.81
CA SER A 338 -9.58 1.33 14.89
C SER A 338 -9.43 1.90 13.47
N PHE A 339 -9.07 3.18 13.35
CA PHE A 339 -8.76 3.81 12.07
C PHE A 339 -7.55 3.16 11.39
N GLN A 340 -6.43 2.99 12.11
CA GLN A 340 -5.23 2.35 11.57
C GLN A 340 -5.47 0.88 11.22
N GLN A 341 -6.16 0.14 12.09
CA GLN A 341 -6.56 -1.25 11.86
C GLN A 341 -7.44 -1.38 10.61
N SER A 342 -8.40 -0.47 10.38
CA SER A 342 -9.23 -0.47 9.17
C SER A 342 -8.37 -0.37 7.90
N LEU A 343 -7.41 0.57 7.88
CA LEU A 343 -6.53 0.76 6.73
C LEU A 343 -5.60 -0.44 6.52
N LYS A 344 -5.06 -1.01 7.60
CA LYS A 344 -4.17 -2.17 7.56
C LYS A 344 -4.91 -3.45 7.19
N ALA A 345 -6.14 -3.63 7.64
CA ALA A 345 -7.00 -4.74 7.23
C ALA A 345 -7.26 -4.70 5.71
N LEU A 346 -7.62 -3.53 5.17
CA LEU A 346 -7.76 -3.34 3.71
C LEU A 346 -6.49 -3.72 2.96
N GLU A 347 -5.32 -3.30 3.44
CA GLU A 347 -4.04 -3.64 2.83
C GLU A 347 -3.74 -5.15 2.89
N ILE A 348 -3.70 -5.71 4.10
CA ILE A 348 -3.14 -7.03 4.37
C ILE A 348 -4.09 -8.11 3.88
N VAL A 349 -5.36 -8.05 4.27
CA VAL A 349 -6.36 -9.02 3.82
C VAL A 349 -6.60 -8.87 2.31
N GLY A 350 -6.51 -7.64 1.77
CA GLY A 350 -6.48 -7.41 0.32
C GLY A 350 -5.32 -8.14 -0.38
N GLN A 351 -4.13 -8.19 0.22
CA GLN A 351 -3.03 -9.02 -0.31
C GLN A 351 -3.29 -10.52 -0.19
N ILE A 352 -3.87 -10.99 0.92
CA ILE A 352 -4.24 -12.40 1.10
C ILE A 352 -5.18 -12.84 -0.02
N ILE A 353 -6.21 -12.04 -0.30
CA ILE A 353 -7.18 -12.28 -1.38
C ILE A 353 -6.47 -12.38 -2.74
N LYS A 354 -5.60 -11.42 -3.06
CA LYS A 354 -4.86 -11.38 -4.35
C LYS A 354 -3.92 -12.58 -4.51
N ASN A 355 -3.23 -12.96 -3.44
CA ASN A 355 -2.29 -14.08 -3.42
C ASN A 355 -3.03 -15.44 -3.38
N GLY A 356 -4.26 -15.45 -2.86
CA GLY A 356 -5.09 -16.63 -2.67
C GLY A 356 -5.97 -17.01 -3.86
N LYS A 357 -6.01 -16.23 -4.95
CA LYS A 357 -6.95 -16.40 -6.08
C LYS A 357 -7.03 -17.81 -6.69
N GLY A 358 -5.95 -18.61 -6.60
CA GLY A 358 -5.88 -19.97 -7.15
C GLY A 358 -5.89 -21.09 -6.11
N SER A 359 -6.04 -20.75 -4.83
CA SER A 359 -5.87 -21.69 -3.72
C SER A 359 -6.86 -21.52 -2.56
N ILE A 360 -7.55 -20.37 -2.49
CA ILE A 360 -8.65 -20.13 -1.55
C ILE A 360 -9.95 -20.42 -2.29
N GLU A 361 -10.90 -21.09 -1.61
CA GLU A 361 -12.21 -21.38 -2.16
C GLU A 361 -12.94 -20.10 -2.57
N LYS A 362 -13.66 -20.15 -3.70
CA LYS A 362 -14.37 -19.00 -4.26
C LYS A 362 -15.34 -18.36 -3.27
N THR A 363 -16.06 -19.17 -2.49
CA THR A 363 -17.00 -18.75 -1.45
C THR A 363 -16.32 -17.96 -0.34
N LYS A 364 -15.18 -18.45 0.16
CA LYS A 364 -14.35 -17.72 1.14
C LYS A 364 -13.81 -16.41 0.57
N LEU A 365 -13.31 -16.41 -0.67
CA LEU A 365 -12.85 -15.18 -1.33
C LEU A 365 -13.96 -14.13 -1.42
N LEU A 366 -15.19 -14.57 -1.73
CA LEU A 366 -16.35 -13.69 -1.76
C LEU A 366 -16.65 -13.08 -0.38
N THR A 367 -16.69 -13.90 0.67
CA THR A 367 -16.88 -13.43 2.05
C THR A 367 -15.80 -12.42 2.45
N MET A 368 -14.52 -12.71 2.19
CA MET A 368 -13.42 -11.78 2.51
C MET A 368 -13.56 -10.43 1.79
N VAL A 369 -13.96 -10.44 0.51
CA VAL A 369 -14.18 -9.20 -0.26
C VAL A 369 -15.36 -8.42 0.29
N GLU A 370 -16.46 -9.09 0.63
CA GLU A 370 -17.64 -8.44 1.22
C GLU A 370 -17.33 -7.80 2.57
N GLU A 371 -16.57 -8.48 3.42
CA GLU A 371 -16.17 -7.92 4.72
C GLU A 371 -15.26 -6.71 4.54
N LEU A 372 -14.27 -6.76 3.64
CA LEU A 372 -13.45 -5.58 3.37
C LEU A 372 -14.22 -4.42 2.74
N PHE A 373 -15.27 -4.71 1.96
CA PHE A 373 -16.19 -3.68 1.51
C PHE A 373 -16.89 -3.01 2.70
N LYS A 374 -17.46 -3.80 3.61
CA LYS A 374 -18.11 -3.31 4.83
C LYS A 374 -17.13 -2.53 5.72
N THR A 375 -15.91 -3.00 5.94
CA THR A 375 -14.88 -2.29 6.73
C THR A 375 -14.58 -0.92 6.15
N GLY A 376 -14.37 -0.82 4.83
CA GLY A 376 -14.17 0.46 4.17
C GLY A 376 -15.37 1.40 4.30
N PHE A 377 -16.59 0.87 4.19
CA PHE A 377 -17.81 1.65 4.33
C PHE A 377 -18.10 2.08 5.78
N ARG A 378 -17.79 1.26 6.77
CA ARG A 378 -17.84 1.62 8.20
C ARG A 378 -16.88 2.74 8.54
N LEU A 379 -15.66 2.69 7.99
CA LEU A 379 -14.67 3.76 8.13
C LEU A 379 -15.21 5.10 7.61
N VAL A 380 -15.94 5.09 6.48
CA VAL A 380 -16.61 6.29 5.96
C VAL A 380 -17.77 6.74 6.87
N SER A 381 -18.59 5.80 7.36
CA SER A 381 -19.67 6.10 8.30
C SER A 381 -19.14 6.76 9.58
N TYR A 382 -18.07 6.20 10.16
CA TYR A 382 -17.39 6.77 11.33
C TYR A 382 -16.97 8.21 11.09
N PHE A 383 -16.32 8.50 9.95
CA PHE A 383 -15.93 9.87 9.61
C PHE A 383 -17.13 10.81 9.48
N GLY A 384 -18.27 10.32 8.97
CA GLY A 384 -19.51 11.09 8.91
C GLY A 384 -20.06 11.44 10.29
N ALA A 385 -20.05 10.47 11.21
CA ALA A 385 -20.45 10.69 12.60
C ALA A 385 -19.51 11.68 13.32
N LEU A 386 -18.20 11.51 13.16
CA LEU A 386 -17.19 12.45 13.68
C LEU A 386 -17.41 13.86 13.15
N THR A 387 -17.67 13.99 11.84
CA THR A 387 -17.95 15.27 11.21
C THR A 387 -19.17 15.94 11.83
N ASN A 388 -20.26 15.21 12.05
CA ASN A 388 -21.46 15.76 12.67
C ASN A 388 -21.23 16.20 14.13
N ASN A 389 -20.41 15.47 14.89
CA ASN A 389 -20.11 15.81 16.29
C ASN A 389 -19.21 17.05 16.43
N VAL A 390 -18.21 17.21 15.56
CA VAL A 390 -17.24 18.32 15.65
C VAL A 390 -17.77 19.60 15.00
N LYS A 391 -18.74 19.48 14.09
CA LYS A 391 -19.29 20.60 13.33
C LYS A 391 -19.89 21.70 14.20
N ASP A 392 -20.35 21.39 15.41
CA ASP A 392 -20.90 22.39 16.33
C ASP A 392 -19.82 23.17 17.11
N ASN A 393 -18.56 22.68 17.15
CA ASN A 393 -17.41 23.30 17.82
C ASN A 393 -16.36 23.83 16.81
N TRP A 394 -16.82 24.54 15.78
CA TRP A 394 -16.05 24.86 14.57
C TRP A 394 -15.21 26.14 14.64
N GLU A 395 -15.36 26.96 15.69
CA GLU A 395 -14.85 28.34 15.76
C GLU A 395 -13.33 28.47 15.53
N SER A 396 -12.55 27.44 15.86
CA SER A 396 -11.09 27.43 15.70
C SER A 396 -10.61 26.95 14.31
N ILE A 397 -11.43 26.25 13.54
CA ILE A 397 -11.00 25.52 12.33
C ILE A 397 -10.90 26.42 11.09
N LEU A 398 -11.67 27.51 11.03
CA LEU A 398 -11.83 28.32 9.80
C LEU A 398 -11.29 29.75 9.90
N ILE A 399 -10.46 30.05 10.91
CA ILE A 399 -9.93 31.41 11.14
C ILE A 399 -9.28 32.01 9.87
N LYS A 400 -8.74 31.18 8.97
CA LYS A 400 -8.09 31.64 7.72
C LYS A 400 -9.06 31.99 6.58
N ASP A 401 -10.28 31.45 6.60
CA ASP A 401 -11.27 31.60 5.50
C ASP A 401 -12.43 32.56 5.87
N VAL A 402 -12.46 33.02 7.12
CA VAL A 402 -13.40 34.02 7.63
C VAL A 402 -12.83 35.41 7.37
N LYS A 403 -13.61 36.26 6.70
CA LYS A 403 -13.32 37.69 6.50
C LYS A 403 -14.02 38.48 7.60
N GLU A 404 -13.46 39.63 7.99
CA GLU A 404 -14.08 40.54 8.97
C GLU A 404 -15.49 40.99 8.58
N SER A 405 -15.82 40.96 7.28
CA SER A 405 -17.13 41.34 6.75
C SER A 405 -18.17 40.22 6.72
N ASP A 406 -17.80 38.97 7.05
CA ASP A 406 -18.72 37.83 6.93
C ASP A 406 -19.80 37.90 8.03
N SER A 407 -21.06 37.69 7.65
CA SER A 407 -22.14 37.52 8.64
C SER A 407 -22.05 36.16 9.32
N GLN A 408 -22.68 35.99 10.49
CA GLN A 408 -22.77 34.68 11.15
C GLN A 408 -23.38 33.59 10.23
N ALA A 409 -24.31 33.96 9.36
CA ALA A 409 -24.90 33.04 8.38
C ALA A 409 -23.89 32.62 7.30
N ASP A 410 -23.07 33.55 6.82
CA ASP A 410 -22.00 33.27 5.84
C ASP A 410 -20.97 32.33 6.43
N ILE A 411 -20.55 32.58 7.67
CA ILE A 411 -19.58 31.73 8.36
C ILE A 411 -20.16 30.31 8.53
N LYS A 412 -21.41 30.17 9.01
CA LYS A 412 -22.07 28.87 9.12
C LYS A 412 -22.15 28.13 7.78
N ASN A 413 -22.39 28.85 6.68
CA ASN A 413 -22.40 28.25 5.35
C ASN A 413 -21.01 27.78 4.92
N LYS A 414 -19.96 28.58 5.16
CA LYS A 414 -18.56 28.17 4.89
C LYS A 414 -18.16 26.93 5.69
N VAL A 415 -18.55 26.86 6.96
CA VAL A 415 -18.35 25.68 7.83
C VAL A 415 -19.00 24.44 7.22
N ASN A 416 -20.27 24.57 6.84
CA ASN A 416 -21.00 23.48 6.19
C ASN A 416 -20.25 23.03 4.93
N ILE A 417 -19.93 23.94 4.02
CA ILE A 417 -19.23 23.63 2.77
C ILE A 417 -17.89 22.94 3.04
N PHE A 418 -17.12 23.40 4.01
CA PHE A 418 -15.84 22.78 4.39
C PHE A 418 -16.03 21.32 4.81
N PHE A 419 -16.89 21.06 5.79
CA PHE A 419 -17.10 19.69 6.29
C PHE A 419 -17.71 18.77 5.23
N GLN A 420 -18.64 19.27 4.41
CA GLN A 420 -19.21 18.50 3.30
C GLN A 420 -18.17 18.16 2.23
N THR A 421 -17.27 19.11 1.93
CA THR A 421 -16.13 18.87 1.03
C THR A 421 -15.20 17.83 1.62
N LYS A 422 -14.88 17.92 2.91
CA LYS A 422 -14.01 16.94 3.60
C LYS A 422 -14.64 15.55 3.66
N ALA A 423 -15.96 15.45 3.87
CA ALA A 423 -16.68 14.19 3.80
C ALA A 423 -16.61 13.58 2.38
N LEU A 424 -16.88 14.36 1.34
CA LEU A 424 -16.77 13.87 -0.03
C LEU A 424 -15.32 13.42 -0.35
N GLU A 425 -14.32 14.24 0.00
CA GLU A 425 -12.90 13.89 -0.17
C GLU A 425 -12.55 12.60 0.56
N PHE A 426 -12.98 12.44 1.81
CA PHE A 426 -12.72 11.26 2.62
C PHE A 426 -13.33 10.00 2.00
N CYS A 427 -14.61 10.07 1.58
CA CYS A 427 -15.27 8.98 0.87
C CYS A 427 -14.50 8.55 -0.38
N LEU A 428 -14.05 9.51 -1.20
CA LEU A 428 -13.26 9.23 -2.41
C LEU A 428 -11.89 8.64 -2.08
N VAL A 429 -11.24 9.08 -1.00
CA VAL A 429 -9.96 8.54 -0.52
C VAL A 429 -10.12 7.10 -0.05
N VAL A 430 -11.13 6.79 0.75
CA VAL A 430 -11.38 5.41 1.23
C VAL A 430 -11.77 4.51 0.06
N PHE A 431 -12.63 4.94 -0.86
CA PHE A 431 -12.97 4.15 -2.05
C PHE A 431 -11.73 3.90 -2.92
N SER A 432 -10.88 4.92 -3.12
CA SER A 432 -9.60 4.75 -3.81
C SER A 432 -8.69 3.74 -3.10
N LYS A 433 -8.63 3.79 -1.77
CA LYS A 433 -7.86 2.82 -0.96
C LYS A 433 -8.37 1.41 -1.18
N MET A 434 -9.67 1.18 -1.12
CA MET A 434 -10.30 -0.12 -1.39
C MET A 434 -9.99 -0.59 -2.81
N ILE A 435 -10.12 0.28 -3.80
CA ILE A 435 -9.82 -0.01 -5.21
C ILE A 435 -8.39 -0.53 -5.37
N TYR A 436 -7.38 0.16 -4.79
CA TYR A 436 -5.98 -0.22 -4.93
C TYR A 436 -5.58 -1.42 -4.06
N SER A 437 -6.14 -1.53 -2.86
CA SER A 437 -5.79 -2.60 -1.93
C SER A 437 -6.41 -3.94 -2.35
N LEU A 438 -7.65 -3.95 -2.83
CA LEU A 438 -8.37 -5.17 -3.20
C LEU A 438 -8.12 -5.57 -4.65
N GLY A 439 -8.03 -4.58 -5.54
CA GLY A 439 -8.25 -4.81 -6.96
C GLY A 439 -7.19 -5.67 -7.64
N SER A 440 -7.68 -6.57 -8.50
CA SER A 440 -6.89 -7.36 -9.43
C SER A 440 -7.71 -7.74 -10.65
N LYS A 441 -7.06 -8.00 -11.80
CA LYS A 441 -7.75 -8.37 -13.04
C LYS A 441 -8.49 -9.72 -12.94
N ASP A 442 -7.98 -10.63 -12.11
CA ASP A 442 -8.43 -12.02 -12.06
C ASP A 442 -9.65 -12.23 -11.16
N LEU A 443 -9.87 -11.33 -10.20
CA LEU A 443 -10.96 -11.44 -9.22
C LEU A 443 -12.22 -10.66 -9.60
N ARG A 444 -12.33 -10.17 -10.84
CA ARG A 444 -13.50 -9.41 -11.34
C ARG A 444 -14.85 -10.06 -11.01
N PRO A 445 -15.05 -11.37 -11.23
CA PRO A 445 -16.34 -12.01 -10.91
C PRO A 445 -16.68 -11.94 -9.42
N ILE A 446 -15.68 -11.95 -8.53
CA ILE A 446 -15.88 -11.86 -7.08
C ILE A 446 -16.36 -10.47 -6.69
N TYR A 447 -15.77 -9.40 -7.25
CA TYR A 447 -16.21 -8.04 -6.96
C TYR A 447 -17.63 -7.77 -7.49
N ASP A 448 -17.99 -8.34 -8.65
CA ASP A 448 -19.34 -8.25 -9.21
C ASP A 448 -20.38 -9.00 -8.38
N GLU A 449 -19.98 -10.14 -7.80
CA GLU A 449 -20.83 -10.93 -6.90
C GLU A 449 -20.99 -10.23 -5.54
N ALA A 450 -19.91 -9.74 -4.94
CA ALA A 450 -19.95 -8.97 -3.70
C ALA A 450 -20.81 -7.70 -3.83
N ALA A 451 -20.67 -6.95 -4.93
CA ALA A 451 -21.48 -5.76 -5.18
C ALA A 451 -22.97 -6.08 -5.38
N ARG A 452 -23.30 -7.24 -5.96
CA ARG A 452 -24.69 -7.71 -6.08
C ARG A 452 -25.26 -8.13 -4.73
N ASN A 453 -24.47 -8.81 -3.90
CA ASN A 453 -24.91 -9.27 -2.58
C ASN A 453 -25.13 -8.10 -1.61
N LEU A 454 -24.23 -7.12 -1.61
CA LEU A 454 -24.37 -5.91 -0.81
C LEU A 454 -25.47 -4.98 -1.33
N ASN A 455 -25.73 -5.04 -2.64
CA ASN A 455 -26.81 -4.32 -3.33
C ASN A 455 -26.91 -2.82 -2.96
N SER A 456 -25.79 -2.12 -2.93
CA SER A 456 -25.74 -0.67 -2.63
C SER A 456 -25.01 0.12 -3.71
N PRO A 457 -25.34 1.42 -3.90
CA PRO A 457 -24.58 2.30 -4.77
C PRO A 457 -23.08 2.32 -4.43
N ALA A 458 -22.71 2.36 -3.15
CA ALA A 458 -21.32 2.30 -2.69
C ALA A 458 -20.59 1.05 -3.20
N ALA A 459 -21.18 -0.13 -3.03
CA ALA A 459 -20.56 -1.40 -3.46
C ALA A 459 -20.39 -1.48 -4.98
N LYS A 460 -21.40 -1.01 -5.74
CA LYS A 460 -21.34 -0.94 -7.20
C LYS A 460 -20.26 0.04 -7.68
N LEU A 461 -20.14 1.21 -7.04
CA LEU A 461 -19.12 2.21 -7.36
C LEU A 461 -17.70 1.70 -7.09
N VAL A 462 -17.47 0.99 -5.98
CA VAL A 462 -16.16 0.41 -5.67
C VAL A 462 -15.83 -0.72 -6.65
N SER A 463 -16.76 -1.64 -6.92
CA SER A 463 -16.55 -2.73 -7.89
C SER A 463 -16.25 -2.18 -9.29
N PHE A 464 -17.02 -1.20 -9.75
CA PHE A 464 -16.77 -0.52 -11.02
C PHE A 464 -15.43 0.21 -11.02
N GLY A 465 -15.07 0.90 -9.93
CA GLY A 465 -13.79 1.57 -9.76
C GLY A 465 -12.59 0.62 -9.83
N ILE A 466 -12.69 -0.58 -9.25
CA ILE A 466 -11.69 -1.65 -9.37
C ILE A 466 -11.52 -2.01 -10.85
N LYS A 467 -12.62 -2.24 -11.56
CA LYS A 467 -12.57 -2.60 -12.99
C LYS A 467 -12.00 -1.48 -13.86
N LEU A 468 -12.35 -0.22 -13.61
CA LEU A 468 -11.76 0.93 -14.32
C LEU A 468 -10.26 1.03 -14.09
N TYR A 469 -9.78 0.77 -12.87
CA TYR A 469 -8.36 0.90 -12.60
C TYR A 469 -7.55 -0.24 -13.23
N TYR A 470 -8.05 -1.47 -13.19
CA TYR A 470 -7.31 -2.65 -13.63
C TYR A 470 -7.68 -3.13 -15.04
N SER A 471 -8.68 -2.57 -15.71
CA SER A 471 -9.14 -3.02 -17.05
C SER A 471 -9.55 -1.83 -17.92
N LYS A 472 -9.75 -2.08 -19.22
CA LYS A 472 -10.37 -1.09 -20.12
C LYS A 472 -11.80 -0.80 -19.69
N LEU A 473 -12.25 0.44 -19.90
CA LEU A 473 -13.62 0.88 -19.63
C LEU A 473 -14.65 0.01 -20.38
N ALA A 474 -15.49 -0.70 -19.63
CA ALA A 474 -16.64 -1.43 -20.15
C ALA A 474 -17.82 -0.46 -20.35
N THR A 475 -17.99 0.04 -21.57
CA THR A 475 -19.00 1.07 -21.88
C THR A 475 -20.44 0.65 -21.59
N ASP A 476 -20.78 -0.64 -21.72
CA ASP A 476 -22.15 -1.11 -21.43
C ASP A 476 -22.46 -1.16 -19.94
N GLU A 477 -21.45 -1.44 -19.11
CA GLU A 477 -21.60 -1.34 -17.66
C GLU A 477 -21.75 0.13 -17.23
N LEU A 478 -20.96 1.04 -17.81
CA LEU A 478 -21.08 2.48 -17.56
C LEU A 478 -22.50 2.98 -17.85
N LYS A 479 -23.09 2.58 -18.99
CA LYS A 479 -24.47 2.95 -19.35
C LYS A 479 -25.47 2.52 -18.28
N LYS A 480 -25.39 1.26 -17.84
CA LYS A 480 -26.28 0.70 -16.81
C LYS A 480 -26.18 1.47 -15.49
N LEU A 481 -24.96 1.72 -15.02
CA LEU A 481 -24.73 2.46 -13.77
C LEU A 481 -25.16 3.93 -13.88
N ALA A 482 -24.93 4.58 -15.02
CA ALA A 482 -25.37 5.96 -15.24
C ALA A 482 -26.90 6.07 -15.23
N GLU A 483 -27.61 5.10 -15.81
CA GLU A 483 -29.07 5.03 -15.80
C GLU A 483 -29.59 4.74 -14.39
N GLU A 484 -29.00 3.77 -13.69
CA GLU A 484 -29.36 3.43 -12.30
C GLU A 484 -29.19 4.62 -11.35
N PHE A 485 -28.08 5.34 -11.45
CA PHE A 485 -27.76 6.47 -10.58
C PHE A 485 -28.33 7.80 -11.04
N SER A 486 -29.09 7.84 -12.14
CA SER A 486 -29.68 9.08 -12.68
C SER A 486 -30.48 9.89 -11.65
N ASN A 487 -31.13 9.20 -10.72
CA ASN A 487 -31.90 9.79 -9.63
C ASN A 487 -31.10 9.94 -8.31
N ASN A 488 -29.89 9.39 -8.22
CA ASN A 488 -28.99 9.47 -7.06
C ASN A 488 -27.79 10.36 -7.41
N LYS A 489 -27.92 11.67 -7.16
CA LYS A 489 -26.88 12.65 -7.56
C LYS A 489 -25.52 12.37 -6.93
N VAL A 490 -25.49 11.90 -5.68
CA VAL A 490 -24.24 11.59 -4.98
C VAL A 490 -23.50 10.46 -5.68
N ALA A 491 -24.17 9.32 -5.90
CA ALA A 491 -23.59 8.19 -6.60
C ALA A 491 -23.21 8.54 -8.05
N PHE A 492 -24.02 9.37 -8.73
CA PHE A 492 -23.75 9.83 -10.08
C PHE A 492 -22.48 10.70 -10.18
N GLU A 493 -22.25 11.61 -9.23
CA GLU A 493 -21.01 12.42 -9.21
C GLU A 493 -19.76 11.60 -8.83
N ILE A 494 -19.90 10.59 -7.97
CA ILE A 494 -18.78 9.67 -7.70
C ILE A 494 -18.48 8.82 -8.94
N LEU A 495 -19.50 8.36 -9.67
CA LEU A 495 -19.34 7.67 -10.96
C LEU A 495 -18.60 8.55 -11.97
N LYS A 496 -19.00 9.81 -12.11
CA LYS A 496 -18.31 10.82 -12.94
C LYS A 496 -16.85 10.98 -12.54
N SER A 497 -16.58 11.10 -11.24
CA SER A 497 -15.22 11.25 -10.71
C SER A 497 -14.34 10.05 -11.02
N ASN A 498 -14.88 8.82 -10.89
CA ASN A 498 -14.17 7.59 -11.24
C ASN A 498 -13.84 7.54 -12.75
N VAL A 499 -14.80 7.90 -13.60
CA VAL A 499 -14.59 7.93 -15.06
C VAL A 499 -13.62 9.03 -15.46
N ALA A 500 -13.71 10.24 -14.90
CA ALA A 500 -12.76 11.31 -15.16
C ALA A 500 -11.34 10.92 -14.76
N ASN A 501 -11.16 10.27 -13.60
CA ASN A 501 -9.87 9.73 -13.20
C ASN A 501 -9.37 8.64 -14.18
N TYR A 502 -10.25 7.79 -14.73
CA TYR A 502 -9.87 6.86 -15.80
C TYR A 502 -9.39 7.61 -17.05
N VAL A 503 -10.13 8.62 -17.52
CA VAL A 503 -9.77 9.41 -18.70
C VAL A 503 -8.42 10.12 -18.53
N TYR A 504 -8.18 10.74 -17.37
CA TYR A 504 -6.92 11.43 -17.11
C TYR A 504 -5.69 10.50 -17.00
N ASN A 505 -5.89 9.19 -16.90
CA ASN A 505 -4.81 8.21 -16.78
C ASN A 505 -4.70 7.27 -17.98
N ASN A 506 -5.57 7.39 -19.00
CA ASN A 506 -5.59 6.50 -20.15
C ASN A 506 -5.89 7.26 -21.45
N ASN A 507 -5.24 6.85 -22.53
CA ASN A 507 -5.65 7.23 -23.88
C ASN A 507 -6.96 6.49 -24.21
N ILE A 508 -8.00 7.24 -24.56
CA ILE A 508 -9.33 6.70 -24.86
C ILE A 508 -9.75 6.97 -26.30
N GLU A 509 -10.48 6.02 -26.87
CA GLU A 509 -10.99 6.12 -28.24
C GLU A 509 -12.13 7.12 -28.35
N TYR A 510 -12.32 7.71 -29.53
CA TYR A 510 -13.38 8.69 -29.78
C TYR A 510 -14.79 8.14 -29.47
N LYS A 511 -15.05 6.87 -29.80
CA LYS A 511 -16.32 6.20 -29.50
C LYS A 511 -16.58 6.13 -27.99
N GLN A 512 -15.54 5.90 -27.17
CA GLN A 512 -15.68 5.88 -25.72
C GLN A 512 -15.98 7.29 -25.18
N LYS A 513 -15.34 8.33 -25.72
CA LYS A 513 -15.62 9.74 -25.37
C LYS A 513 -17.09 10.08 -25.56
N GLN A 514 -17.66 9.77 -26.73
CA GLN A 514 -19.07 10.03 -27.02
C GLN A 514 -20.02 9.38 -26.01
N VAL A 515 -19.76 8.13 -25.61
CA VAL A 515 -20.56 7.44 -24.59
C VAL A 515 -20.45 8.13 -23.23
N ILE A 516 -19.24 8.56 -22.84
CA ILE A 516 -19.01 9.29 -21.59
C ILE A 516 -19.77 10.63 -21.62
N GLU A 517 -19.70 11.39 -22.71
CA GLU A 517 -20.39 12.68 -22.83
C GLU A 517 -21.90 12.54 -22.69
N ASP A 518 -22.48 11.61 -23.45
CA ASP A 518 -23.93 11.36 -23.46
C ASP A 518 -24.42 10.88 -22.09
N LYS A 519 -23.80 9.81 -21.56
CA LYS A 519 -24.33 9.13 -20.38
C LYS A 519 -24.00 9.82 -19.07
N LEU A 520 -22.86 10.50 -18.99
CA LEU A 520 -22.46 11.21 -17.77
C LEU A 520 -22.75 12.72 -17.83
N LYS A 521 -23.24 13.24 -18.96
CA LYS A 521 -23.47 14.68 -19.15
C LYS A 521 -22.21 15.52 -18.91
N ILE A 522 -21.05 14.98 -19.30
CA ILE A 522 -19.76 15.66 -19.23
C ILE A 522 -19.42 16.19 -20.62
N ARG A 523 -18.75 17.35 -20.70
CA ARG A 523 -18.20 17.87 -21.96
C ARG A 523 -16.68 17.77 -21.97
N PHE A 524 -16.10 17.30 -23.07
CA PHE A 524 -14.66 17.39 -23.30
C PHE A 524 -14.33 18.78 -23.85
N LEU A 525 -13.44 19.53 -23.19
CA LEU A 525 -13.00 20.84 -23.68
C LEU A 525 -11.66 20.72 -24.42
N PRO A 526 -11.60 21.11 -25.71
CA PRO A 526 -10.36 21.18 -26.46
C PRO A 526 -9.58 22.48 -26.15
N THR A 527 -8.29 22.48 -26.50
CA THR A 527 -7.22 23.47 -26.21
C THR A 527 -7.55 24.95 -26.48
N VAL A 528 -8.62 25.26 -27.20
CA VAL A 528 -8.90 26.61 -27.71
C VAL A 528 -9.54 27.55 -26.67
N TYR A 529 -10.10 27.01 -25.57
CA TYR A 529 -10.86 27.82 -24.60
C TYR A 529 -10.04 28.52 -23.51
N ASN A 530 -8.76 28.19 -23.31
CA ASN A 530 -7.93 28.76 -22.24
C ASN A 530 -7.28 30.12 -22.57
N ARG A 531 -7.58 30.76 -23.70
CA ARG A 531 -7.00 32.07 -24.07
C ARG A 531 -7.79 33.30 -23.62
N LYS A 532 -8.89 33.17 -22.86
CA LYS A 532 -9.74 34.32 -22.52
C LYS A 532 -9.74 34.83 -21.07
N ASN A 533 -8.97 34.24 -20.16
CA ASN A 533 -8.96 34.70 -18.76
C ASN A 533 -7.64 35.34 -18.27
N ASP A 534 -6.63 35.55 -19.13
CA ASP A 534 -5.41 36.30 -18.77
C ASP A 534 -5.45 37.80 -19.16
N LEU A 535 -6.63 38.33 -19.52
CA LEU A 535 -6.82 39.76 -19.75
C LEU A 535 -8.19 40.22 -19.23
N LYS A 536 -8.29 40.42 -17.90
CA LYS A 536 -8.84 41.65 -17.29
C LYS A 536 -8.73 41.62 -15.77
#